data_AF-A0A1Q7WI14-F1
#
_entry.id   AF-A0A1Q7WI14-F1
#
_cell.length_a   1.000
_cell.length_b   1.000
_cell.length_c   1.000
_cell.angle_alpha   90.00
_cell.angle_beta   90.00
_cell.angle_gamma   90.00
#
_symmetry.space_group_name_H-M   'P 1'
#
loop_
_entity.id
_entity.type
_entity.pdbx_description
1 polymer ?
#
loop_
_entity_poly.entity_id
_entity_poly.type
_entity_poly.pdbx_seq_one_letter_code
_entity_poly.pdbx_strand_id
1 'polypeptide(L)'
;MRGRLVRIGAAVFVASAILLVLVVLVPSRRSLSVGIYELVLAAIVVGSLVGSFRTFEPEAWMRSPFERDPEKPEEPQPIAELDRIDRLVVLGAANEFDLHYRLRPLLRQIAAERLYGLRGVDLDRDPERAKPLLGEELWEVVRPDRKLGRRAGPGLPAAELAAHVARLEQL
;
A
#
# COMPACT_ATOMS: atom_id res chain seq x y z
N MET A 1 -7.41 -34.15 -9.66
CA MET A 1 -8.77 -34.72 -9.80
C MET A 1 -8.94 -36.10 -9.15
N ARG A 2 -8.06 -37.09 -9.40
CA ARG A 2 -8.16 -38.45 -8.84
C ARG A 2 -8.26 -38.54 -7.30
N GLY A 3 -7.51 -37.72 -6.56
CA GLY A 3 -7.49 -37.78 -5.09
C GLY A 3 -8.78 -37.31 -4.38
N ARG A 4 -9.59 -36.45 -5.01
CA ARG A 4 -10.87 -35.97 -4.42
C ARG A 4 -11.99 -36.99 -4.63
N LEU A 5 -12.04 -37.64 -5.79
CA LEU A 5 -12.97 -38.73 -6.08
C LEU A 5 -12.74 -39.93 -5.14
N VAL A 6 -11.47 -40.24 -4.84
CA VAL A 6 -11.12 -41.31 -3.90
C VAL A 6 -11.57 -40.97 -2.46
N ARG A 7 -11.48 -39.70 -2.03
CA ARG A 7 -11.94 -39.28 -0.70
C ARG A 7 -13.47 -39.34 -0.56
N ILE A 8 -14.20 -38.94 -1.60
CA ILE A 8 -15.67 -39.03 -1.61
C ILE A 8 -16.09 -40.51 -1.61
N GLY A 9 -15.48 -41.34 -2.46
CA GLY A 9 -15.74 -42.78 -2.49
C GLY A 9 -15.42 -43.47 -1.14
N ALA A 10 -14.32 -43.11 -0.50
CA ALA A 10 -13.94 -43.64 0.81
C ALA A 10 -14.90 -43.21 1.92
N ALA A 11 -15.36 -41.96 1.92
CA ALA A 11 -16.33 -41.46 2.90
C ALA A 11 -17.69 -42.17 2.76
N VAL A 12 -18.14 -42.38 1.52
CA VAL A 12 -19.36 -43.15 1.23
C VAL A 12 -19.21 -44.60 1.69
N PHE A 13 -18.07 -45.24 1.39
CA PHE A 13 -17.82 -46.63 1.79
C PHE A 13 -17.78 -46.81 3.31
N VAL A 14 -17.12 -45.90 4.04
CA VAL A 14 -17.05 -45.94 5.51
C VAL A 14 -18.43 -45.71 6.13
N ALA A 15 -19.20 -44.76 5.60
CA ALA A 15 -20.58 -44.53 6.06
C ALA A 15 -21.47 -45.76 5.82
N SER A 16 -21.36 -46.41 4.64
CA SER A 16 -22.09 -47.64 4.33
C SER A 16 -21.67 -48.82 5.22
N ALA A 17 -20.39 -48.95 5.54
CA ALA A 17 -19.87 -50.00 6.41
C ALA A 17 -20.34 -49.84 7.86
N ILE A 18 -20.29 -48.62 8.41
CA ILE A 18 -20.78 -48.30 9.76
C ILE A 18 -22.29 -48.60 9.85
N LEU A 19 -23.04 -48.26 8.79
CA LEU A 19 -24.47 -48.50 8.69
C LEU A 19 -24.81 -50.00 8.66
N LEU A 20 -24.06 -50.80 7.88
CA LEU A 20 -24.25 -52.26 7.80
C LEU A 20 -24.00 -52.94 9.15
N VAL A 21 -22.96 -52.51 9.88
CA VAL A 21 -22.64 -53.01 11.22
C VAL A 21 -23.77 -52.68 12.22
N LEU A 22 -24.35 -51.48 12.14
CA LEU A 22 -25.43 -51.04 13.02
C LEU A 22 -26.74 -51.82 12.79
N VAL A 23 -27.00 -52.25 11.55
CA VAL A 23 -28.17 -53.06 11.16
C VAL A 23 -28.06 -54.50 11.64
N VAL A 24 -26.86 -55.09 11.60
CA VAL A 24 -26.63 -56.48 12.02
C VAL A 24 -26.72 -56.64 13.55
N LEU A 25 -26.31 -55.62 14.32
CA LEU A 25 -26.25 -55.71 15.78
C LEU A 25 -27.58 -55.45 16.52
N VAL A 26 -28.61 -54.88 15.90
CA VAL A 26 -29.84 -54.49 16.62
C VAL A 26 -31.11 -55.01 15.91
N PRO A 27 -31.53 -56.27 16.15
CA PRO A 27 -32.69 -56.87 15.47
C PRO A 27 -34.06 -56.42 15.99
N SER A 28 -34.12 -55.66 17.10
CA SER A 28 -35.30 -55.61 17.98
C SER A 28 -36.24 -54.39 17.79
N ARG A 29 -35.96 -53.46 16.87
CA ARG A 29 -36.83 -52.28 16.60
C ARG A 29 -36.83 -51.87 15.11
N ARG A 30 -37.25 -52.79 14.23
CA ARG A 30 -37.23 -52.62 12.75
C ARG A 30 -37.85 -51.31 12.25
N SER A 31 -38.94 -50.80 12.84
CA SER A 31 -39.63 -49.61 12.34
C SER A 31 -38.84 -48.31 12.52
N LEU A 32 -38.11 -48.17 13.64
CA LEU A 32 -37.30 -46.99 13.94
C LEU A 32 -35.97 -47.02 13.17
N SER A 33 -35.41 -48.22 12.98
CA SER A 33 -34.20 -48.43 12.19
C SER A 33 -34.39 -48.05 10.71
N VAL A 34 -35.55 -48.35 10.13
CA VAL A 34 -35.86 -48.01 8.72
C VAL A 34 -36.02 -46.50 8.52
N GLY A 35 -36.68 -45.80 9.45
CA GLY A 35 -36.83 -44.34 9.35
C GLY A 35 -35.49 -43.60 9.47
N ILE A 36 -34.61 -44.05 10.37
CA ILE A 36 -33.26 -43.48 10.49
C ILE A 36 -32.42 -43.79 9.24
N TYR A 37 -32.57 -44.98 8.65
CA TYR A 37 -31.91 -45.36 7.41
C TYR A 37 -32.30 -44.46 6.24
N GLU A 38 -33.60 -44.22 6.05
CA GLU A 38 -34.11 -43.39 4.96
C GLU A 38 -33.66 -41.93 5.11
N LEU A 39 -33.64 -41.40 6.33
CA LEU A 39 -33.17 -40.05 6.61
C LEU A 39 -31.68 -39.86 6.31
N VAL A 40 -30.84 -40.83 6.72
CA VAL A 40 -29.38 -40.79 6.46
C VAL A 40 -29.10 -40.94 4.97
N LEU A 41 -29.81 -41.82 4.28
CA LEU A 41 -29.68 -42.01 2.84
C LEU A 41 -30.06 -40.73 2.08
N ALA A 42 -31.19 -40.11 2.44
CA ALA A 42 -31.63 -38.84 1.85
C ALA A 42 -30.60 -37.72 2.10
N ALA A 43 -30.06 -37.61 3.32
CA ALA A 43 -29.04 -36.61 3.64
C ALA A 43 -27.75 -36.78 2.83
N ILE A 44 -27.32 -38.02 2.58
CA ILE A 44 -26.14 -38.31 1.75
C ILE A 44 -26.40 -37.98 0.28
N VAL A 45 -27.57 -38.37 -0.26
CA VAL A 45 -27.94 -38.07 -1.65
C VAL A 45 -28.02 -36.56 -1.87
N VAL A 46 -28.71 -35.84 -0.99
CA VAL A 46 -28.84 -34.37 -1.08
C VAL A 46 -27.48 -33.69 -0.90
N GLY A 47 -26.69 -34.12 0.11
CA GLY A 47 -25.37 -33.55 0.37
C GLY A 47 -24.38 -33.76 -0.78
N SER A 48 -24.40 -34.94 -1.41
CA SER A 48 -23.56 -35.22 -2.57
C SER A 48 -23.98 -34.44 -3.81
N LEU A 49 -25.29 -34.28 -4.03
CA LEU A 49 -25.83 -33.49 -5.13
C LEU A 49 -25.47 -32.00 -4.99
N VAL A 50 -25.71 -31.41 -3.80
CA VAL A 50 -25.36 -30.02 -3.49
C VAL A 50 -23.84 -29.81 -3.55
N GLY A 51 -23.05 -30.78 -3.06
CA GLY A 51 -21.60 -30.75 -3.14
C GLY A 51 -21.09 -30.74 -4.59
N SER A 52 -21.71 -31.53 -5.46
CA SER A 52 -21.40 -31.57 -6.90
C SER A 52 -21.66 -30.22 -7.56
N PHE A 53 -22.80 -29.60 -7.29
CA PHE A 53 -23.13 -28.27 -7.81
C PHE A 53 -22.19 -27.17 -7.32
N ARG A 54 -21.71 -27.23 -6.07
CA ARG A 54 -20.71 -26.26 -5.56
C ARG A 54 -19.33 -26.42 -6.19
N THR A 55 -19.02 -27.58 -6.76
CA THR A 55 -17.75 -27.80 -7.47
C THR A 55 -17.77 -27.42 -8.94
N PHE A 56 -18.94 -27.15 -9.50
CA PHE A 56 -19.02 -26.38 -10.73
C PHE A 56 -18.74 -24.92 -10.37
N GLU A 57 -17.45 -24.59 -10.28
CA GLU A 57 -17.06 -23.18 -10.42
C GLU A 57 -17.68 -22.70 -11.74
N PRO A 58 -18.50 -21.62 -11.74
CA PRO A 58 -19.00 -21.08 -12.98
C PRO A 58 -17.79 -20.78 -13.85
N GLU A 59 -17.74 -21.42 -15.02
CA GLU A 59 -16.59 -21.31 -15.91
C GLU A 59 -16.32 -19.82 -16.18
N ALA A 60 -15.04 -19.45 -16.33
CA ALA A 60 -14.61 -18.05 -16.40
C ALA A 60 -15.31 -17.21 -17.50
N TRP A 61 -15.97 -17.85 -18.47
CA TRP A 61 -16.77 -17.22 -19.52
C TRP A 61 -18.21 -16.87 -19.12
N MET A 62 -18.71 -17.37 -17.98
CA MET A 62 -20.02 -17.01 -17.41
C MET A 62 -19.95 -15.81 -16.45
N ARG A 63 -18.75 -15.40 -16.01
CA ARG A 63 -18.60 -14.19 -15.18
C ARG A 63 -18.85 -12.96 -16.04
N SER A 64 -19.82 -12.17 -15.63
CA SER A 64 -20.14 -10.90 -16.29
C SER A 64 -18.91 -9.98 -16.26
N PRO A 65 -18.66 -9.15 -17.29
CA PRO A 65 -17.62 -8.11 -17.24
C PRO A 65 -17.73 -7.19 -16.02
N PHE A 66 -18.94 -7.05 -15.45
CA PHE A 66 -19.25 -6.24 -14.28
C PHE A 66 -18.98 -6.94 -12.94
N GLU A 67 -18.75 -8.25 -12.93
CA GLU A 67 -18.39 -9.05 -11.74
C GLU A 67 -16.87 -9.21 -11.59
N ARG A 68 -16.08 -8.65 -12.52
CA ARG A 68 -14.63 -8.56 -12.34
C ARG A 68 -14.36 -7.54 -11.24
N ASP A 69 -13.63 -8.00 -10.21
CA ASP A 69 -13.00 -7.11 -9.23
C ASP A 69 -12.25 -6.02 -10.02
N PRO A 70 -12.49 -4.72 -9.77
CA PRO A 70 -11.82 -3.66 -10.52
C PRO A 70 -10.32 -3.93 -10.48
N GLU A 71 -9.71 -4.03 -11.65
CA GLU A 71 -8.27 -4.18 -11.79
C GLU A 71 -7.64 -3.05 -10.96
N LYS A 72 -6.78 -3.41 -10.01
CA LYS A 72 -6.12 -2.40 -9.17
C LYS A 72 -5.52 -1.35 -10.11
N PRO A 73 -5.76 -0.06 -9.88
CA PRO A 73 -5.09 0.98 -10.66
C PRO A 73 -3.60 0.67 -10.67
N GLU A 74 -2.98 0.65 -11.85
CA GLU A 74 -1.53 0.53 -11.96
C GLU A 74 -0.91 1.59 -11.04
N GLU A 75 0.05 1.17 -10.21
CA GLU A 75 0.78 2.12 -9.37
C GLU A 75 1.35 3.21 -10.28
N PRO A 76 1.16 4.50 -9.95
CA PRO A 76 1.64 5.59 -10.77
C PRO A 76 3.13 5.40 -11.04
N GLN A 77 3.52 5.39 -12.32
CA GLN A 77 4.92 5.23 -12.67
C GLN A 77 5.74 6.34 -12.00
N PRO A 78 6.86 6.01 -11.33
CA PRO A 78 7.65 7.00 -10.61
C PRO A 78 8.18 8.04 -11.60
N ILE A 79 7.88 9.31 -11.31
CA ILE A 79 8.37 10.44 -12.10
C ILE A 79 9.85 10.60 -11.76
N ALA A 80 10.74 10.36 -12.74
CA ALA A 80 12.19 10.37 -12.52
C ALA A 80 12.73 11.68 -11.90
N GLU A 81 12.05 12.80 -12.14
CA GLU A 81 12.38 14.10 -11.54
C GLU A 81 12.04 14.16 -10.05
N LEU A 82 10.94 13.54 -9.62
CA LEU A 82 10.57 13.46 -8.21
C LEU A 82 11.59 12.64 -7.42
N ASP A 83 12.02 11.49 -7.94
CA ASP A 83 13.08 10.67 -7.35
C ASP A 83 14.43 11.40 -7.26
N ARG A 84 14.69 12.35 -8.17
CA ARG A 84 15.88 13.18 -8.14
C ARG A 84 15.78 14.22 -7.02
N ILE A 85 14.61 14.85 -6.87
CA ILE A 85 14.35 15.83 -5.81
C ILE A 85 14.44 15.14 -4.44
N ASP A 86 13.81 13.98 -4.29
CA ASP A 86 13.83 13.22 -3.04
C ASP A 86 15.26 12.87 -2.62
N ARG A 87 16.07 12.36 -3.54
CA ARG A 87 17.50 12.11 -3.29
C ARG A 87 18.27 13.37 -2.89
N LEU A 88 17.97 14.52 -3.49
CA LEU A 88 18.61 15.79 -3.11
C LEU A 88 18.23 16.22 -1.69
N VAL A 89 16.97 16.05 -1.31
CA VAL A 89 16.48 16.34 0.04
C VAL A 89 17.14 15.42 1.06
N VAL A 90 17.19 14.12 0.79
CA VAL A 90 17.83 13.12 1.66
C VAL A 90 19.31 13.44 1.87
N LEU A 91 20.04 13.75 0.80
CA LEU A 91 21.46 14.12 0.88
C LEU A 91 21.68 15.44 1.64
N GLY A 92 20.86 16.46 1.34
CA GLY A 92 20.92 17.76 2.01
C GLY A 92 20.58 17.70 3.50
N ALA A 93 19.73 16.75 3.91
CA ALA A 93 19.44 16.49 5.31
C ALA A 93 20.55 15.73 6.02
N ALA A 94 21.30 14.88 5.31
CA ALA A 94 22.32 14.03 5.89
C ALA A 94 23.56 14.80 6.36
N ASN A 95 24.03 15.81 5.61
CA ASN A 95 25.23 16.56 5.97
C ASN A 95 25.27 18.01 5.45
N GLU A 96 26.04 18.85 6.13
CA GLU A 96 26.19 20.28 5.82
C GLU A 96 26.81 20.52 4.42
N PHE A 97 27.67 19.62 3.95
CA PHE A 97 28.31 19.74 2.65
C PHE A 97 27.29 19.64 1.51
N ASP A 98 26.44 18.62 1.51
CA ASP A 98 25.40 18.42 0.51
C ASP A 98 24.30 19.50 0.64
N LEU A 99 24.00 19.95 1.86
CA LEU A 99 23.17 21.14 2.07
C LEU A 99 23.76 22.36 1.34
N HIS A 100 25.04 22.65 1.56
CA HIS A 100 25.67 23.87 1.04
C HIS A 100 25.85 23.84 -0.49
N TYR A 101 26.27 22.71 -1.05
CA TYR A 101 26.62 22.61 -2.47
C TYR A 101 25.48 22.12 -3.38
N ARG A 102 24.48 21.41 -2.85
CA ARG A 102 23.38 20.85 -3.67
C ARG A 102 22.05 21.52 -3.39
N LEU A 103 21.62 21.53 -2.13
CA LEU A 103 20.27 21.98 -1.75
C LEU A 103 20.15 23.51 -1.68
N ARG A 104 21.16 24.19 -1.12
CA ARG A 104 21.17 25.65 -0.96
C ARG A 104 21.08 26.42 -2.28
N PRO A 105 21.79 26.07 -3.36
CA PRO A 105 21.65 26.77 -4.63
C PRO A 105 20.21 26.78 -5.16
N LEU A 106 19.49 25.65 -5.01
CA LEU A 106 18.09 25.54 -5.41
C LEU A 106 17.18 26.41 -4.52
N LEU A 107 17.34 26.32 -3.19
CA LEU A 107 16.58 27.15 -2.26
C LEU A 107 16.80 28.65 -2.51
N ARG A 108 18.05 29.04 -2.80
CA ARG A 108 18.42 30.42 -3.08
C ARG A 108 17.80 30.93 -4.38
N GLN A 109 17.79 30.08 -5.41
CA GLN A 109 17.14 30.40 -6.68
C GLN A 109 15.63 30.65 -6.47
N ILE A 110 14.94 29.72 -5.79
CA ILE A 110 13.52 29.85 -5.51
C ILE A 110 13.23 31.10 -4.68
N ALA A 111 14.04 31.37 -3.64
CA ALA A 111 13.89 32.55 -2.81
C ALA A 111 14.08 33.86 -3.61
N ALA A 112 15.09 33.92 -4.48
CA ALA A 112 15.35 35.08 -5.32
C ALA A 112 14.21 35.31 -6.32
N GLU A 113 13.73 34.25 -7.00
CA GLU A 113 12.62 34.33 -7.95
C GLU A 113 11.32 34.80 -7.26
N ARG A 114 11.01 34.26 -6.08
CA ARG A 114 9.81 34.65 -5.31
C ARG A 114 9.89 36.09 -4.81
N LEU A 115 11.02 36.50 -4.22
CA LEU A 115 11.20 37.87 -3.73
C LEU A 115 11.14 38.89 -4.87
N TYR A 116 11.79 38.60 -5.99
CA TYR A 116 11.79 39.50 -7.13
C TYR A 116 10.40 39.55 -7.77
N GLY A 117 9.78 38.40 -8.03
CA GLY A 117 8.49 38.30 -8.69
C GLY A 117 7.32 38.87 -7.88
N LEU A 118 7.30 38.69 -6.56
CA LEU A 118 6.15 39.05 -5.71
C LEU A 118 6.36 40.33 -4.90
N ARG A 119 7.60 40.77 -4.71
CA ARG A 119 7.95 41.94 -3.87
C ARG A 119 8.89 42.92 -4.54
N GLY A 120 9.45 42.61 -5.71
CA GLY A 120 10.42 43.46 -6.40
C GLY A 120 11.71 43.67 -5.60
N VAL A 121 12.07 42.71 -4.75
CA VAL A 121 13.28 42.76 -3.90
C VAL A 121 14.30 41.78 -4.46
N ASP A 122 15.52 42.25 -4.70
CA ASP A 122 16.63 41.41 -5.13
C ASP A 122 17.37 40.83 -3.91
N LEU A 123 17.51 39.51 -3.87
CA LEU A 123 18.11 38.79 -2.74
C LEU A 123 19.57 39.20 -2.45
N ASP A 124 20.33 39.57 -3.48
CA ASP A 124 21.75 39.94 -3.36
C ASP A 124 21.95 41.44 -3.23
N ARG A 125 21.15 42.24 -3.94
CA ARG A 125 21.30 43.70 -3.96
C ARG A 125 20.59 44.40 -2.80
N ASP A 126 19.51 43.82 -2.28
CA ASP A 126 18.69 44.41 -1.22
C ASP A 126 18.61 43.51 0.04
N PRO A 127 19.74 43.12 0.67
CA PRO A 127 19.73 42.19 1.80
C PRO A 127 18.94 42.70 3.01
N GLU A 128 18.98 44.01 3.27
CA GLU A 128 18.24 44.67 4.35
C GLU A 128 16.72 44.58 4.18
N ARG A 129 16.24 44.51 2.92
CA ARG A 129 14.80 44.35 2.62
C ARG A 129 14.40 42.89 2.50
N ALA A 130 15.30 42.03 2.04
CA ALA A 130 15.06 40.59 1.88
C ALA A 130 14.98 39.86 3.23
N LYS A 131 15.87 40.18 4.17
CA LYS A 131 15.95 39.55 5.50
C LYS A 131 14.61 39.56 6.27
N PRO A 132 13.92 40.69 6.47
CA PRO A 132 12.65 40.70 7.21
C PRO A 132 11.52 39.94 6.51
N LEU A 133 11.55 39.85 5.16
CA LEU A 133 10.55 39.10 4.39
C LEU A 133 10.75 37.59 4.52
N LEU A 134 12.00 37.13 4.45
CA LEU A 134 12.35 35.72 4.58
C LEU A 134 12.34 35.22 6.03
N GLY A 135 12.58 36.09 7.00
CA GLY A 135 12.77 35.73 8.40
C GLY A 135 14.18 35.19 8.69
N GLU A 136 14.57 35.19 9.97
CA GLU A 136 15.95 34.90 10.40
C GLU A 136 16.43 33.51 9.98
N GLU A 137 15.63 32.47 10.23
CA GLU A 137 16.05 31.08 10.01
C GLU A 137 16.28 30.78 8.52
N LEU A 138 15.36 31.21 7.65
CA LEU A 138 15.49 31.04 6.20
C LEU A 138 16.63 31.90 5.65
N TRP A 139 16.76 33.14 6.15
CA TRP A 139 17.85 34.04 5.76
C TRP A 139 19.22 33.43 6.04
N GLU A 140 19.43 32.81 7.21
CA GLU A 140 20.69 32.15 7.54
C GLU A 140 21.08 31.05 6.54
N VAL A 141 20.11 30.42 5.88
CA VAL A 141 20.34 29.40 4.84
C VAL A 141 20.68 30.04 3.49
N VAL A 142 19.91 31.05 3.07
CA VAL A 142 20.02 31.61 1.71
C VAL A 142 20.96 32.81 1.58
N ARG A 143 21.41 33.41 2.69
CA ARG A 143 22.27 34.61 2.68
C ARG A 143 23.51 34.40 1.79
N PRO A 144 23.90 35.40 0.98
CA PRO A 144 24.95 35.23 -0.03
C PRO A 144 26.31 34.86 0.57
N ASP A 145 26.60 35.37 1.77
CA ASP A 145 27.87 35.27 2.49
C ASP A 145 27.98 34.02 3.39
N ARG A 146 26.99 33.11 3.36
CA ARG A 146 27.04 31.87 4.14
C ARG A 146 28.28 31.05 3.74
N LYS A 147 29.19 30.83 4.70
CA LYS A 147 30.33 29.93 4.55
C LYS A 147 29.93 28.49 4.91
N LEU A 148 30.63 27.53 4.32
CA LEU A 148 30.56 26.14 4.79
C LEU A 148 31.17 26.05 6.19
N GLY A 149 30.44 25.48 7.13
CA GLY A 149 30.94 25.13 8.45
C GLY A 149 31.74 23.83 8.42
N ARG A 150 31.24 22.79 9.08
CA ARG A 150 31.92 21.48 9.15
C ARG A 150 31.39 20.58 8.05
N ARG A 151 32.27 19.99 7.24
CA ARG A 151 31.86 19.07 6.16
C ARG A 151 30.92 17.94 6.62
N ALA A 152 31.24 17.32 7.76
CA ALA A 152 30.43 16.30 8.41
C ALA A 152 29.50 16.87 9.50
N GLY A 153 29.23 18.17 9.46
CA GLY A 153 28.22 18.82 10.29
C GLY A 153 26.81 18.38 9.89
N PRO A 154 25.82 18.63 10.75
CA PRO A 154 24.43 18.30 10.45
C PRO A 154 23.96 19.05 9.19
N GLY A 155 23.18 18.35 8.37
CA GLY A 155 22.45 18.97 7.26
C GLY A 155 21.20 19.72 7.75
N LEU A 156 20.28 19.98 6.83
CA LEU A 156 18.99 20.61 7.13
C LEU A 156 17.90 19.53 7.19
N PRO A 157 17.34 19.21 8.36
CA PRO A 157 16.29 18.19 8.49
C PRO A 157 15.09 18.46 7.58
N ALA A 158 14.46 17.40 7.07
CA ALA A 158 13.33 17.53 6.14
C ALA A 158 12.16 18.36 6.70
N ALA A 159 11.92 18.28 8.01
CA ALA A 159 10.89 19.09 8.68
C ALA A 159 11.20 20.60 8.68
N GLU A 160 12.47 20.96 8.91
CA GLU A 160 12.93 22.36 8.85
C GLU A 160 12.91 22.88 7.40
N LEU A 161 13.35 22.05 6.45
CA LEU A 161 13.25 22.36 5.03
C LEU A 161 11.79 22.61 4.61
N ALA A 162 10.85 21.78 5.06
CA ALA A 162 9.43 21.96 4.78
C ALA A 162 8.90 23.28 5.36
N ALA A 163 9.31 23.66 6.57
CA ALA A 163 8.95 24.95 7.16
C ALA A 163 9.50 26.14 6.35
N HIS A 164 10.74 26.04 5.86
CA HIS A 164 11.34 27.04 4.99
C HIS A 164 10.62 27.18 3.64
N VAL A 165 10.24 26.06 3.02
CA VAL A 165 9.46 26.06 1.77
C VAL A 165 8.07 26.66 2.00
N ALA A 166 7.37 26.26 3.06
CA ALA A 166 6.07 26.82 3.41
C ALA A 166 6.13 28.35 3.62
N ARG A 167 7.24 28.86 4.16
CA ARG A 167 7.46 30.30 4.30
C ARG A 167 7.67 31.00 2.95
N LEU A 168 8.42 30.38 2.04
CA LEU A 168 8.60 30.88 0.67
C LEU A 168 7.28 30.90 -0.12
N GLU A 169 6.38 29.95 0.15
CA GLU A 169 5.05 29.89 -0.45
C GLU A 169 4.09 30.98 0.06
N GLN A 170 4.37 31.57 1.23
CA GLN A 170 3.59 32.64 1.85
C GLN A 170 4.07 34.06 1.49
N LEU A 171 5.21 34.19 0.80
CA LEU A 171 5.65 35.44 0.20
C LEU A 171 4.68 35.85 -0.92
#